data_AF-A0A848ULH6-F1
#
_entry.id   AF-A0A848ULH6-F1
#
_cell.length_a   1.000
_cell.length_b   1.000
_cell.length_c   1.000
_cell.angle_alpha   90.00
_cell.angle_beta   90.00
_cell.angle_gamma   90.00
#
_symmetry.space_group_name_H-M   'P 1'
#
loop_
_entity.id
_entity.type
_entity.pdbx_description
1 polymer ?
#
loop_
_entity_poly.entity_id
_entity_poly.type
_entity_poly.pdbx_seq_one_letter_code
_entity_poly.pdbx_strand_id
1 'polypeptide(L)'
;MAESPKTKAKKEQEYFCSVVQSWDEAWSRGLNVFETGRIDLAEYDATFYQIIETLFVMAYGEFKTEIISWWVYERFTAEGELAVLVTEDDKEHEIKTPLELFKFIKSL
;
A
#
# COMPACT_ATOMS: atom_id res chain seq x y z
N MET A 1 20.28 23.27 9.35
CA MET A 1 21.24 22.57 8.46
C MET A 1 20.43 21.77 7.45
N ALA A 2 20.75 21.84 6.16
CA ALA A 2 20.04 21.05 5.15
C ALA A 2 20.41 19.56 5.30
N GLU A 3 19.42 18.68 5.30
CA GLU A 3 19.64 17.24 5.41
C GLU A 3 20.40 16.66 4.21
N SER A 4 21.22 15.64 4.46
CA SER A 4 21.93 14.91 3.40
C SER A 4 20.93 14.12 2.51
N PRO A 5 21.22 13.93 1.22
CA PRO A 5 20.37 13.13 0.32
C PRO A 5 20.11 11.70 0.83
N LYS A 6 21.13 11.07 1.41
CA LYS A 6 21.02 9.71 1.98
C LYS A 6 20.06 9.67 3.18
N THR A 7 20.07 10.71 4.01
CA THR A 7 19.15 10.84 5.14
C THR A 7 17.72 11.02 4.65
N LYS A 8 17.51 11.85 3.62
CA LYS A 8 16.18 12.07 3.03
C LYS A 8 15.59 10.79 2.44
N ALA A 9 16.36 10.06 1.64
CA ALA A 9 15.91 8.80 1.04
C ALA A 9 15.56 7.75 2.10
N LYS A 10 16.34 7.66 3.19
CA LYS A 10 16.04 6.77 4.30
C LYS A 10 14.74 7.14 5.01
N LYS A 11 14.51 8.43 5.26
CA LYS A 11 13.26 8.92 5.87
C LYS A 11 12.05 8.68 4.99
N GLU A 12 12.18 8.90 3.68
CA GLU A 12 11.12 8.60 2.70
C GLU A 12 10.73 7.12 2.78
N GLN A 13 11.71 6.21 2.78
CA GLN A 13 11.46 4.78 2.94
C GLN A 13 10.74 4.46 4.26
N GLU A 14 11.22 5.00 5.38
CA GLU A 14 10.64 4.77 6.71
C GLU A 14 9.19 5.25 6.78
N TYR A 15 8.90 6.44 6.25
CA TYR A 15 7.55 6.98 6.22
C TYR A 15 6.64 6.23 5.26
N PHE A 16 7.12 5.87 4.07
CA PHE A 16 6.37 5.03 3.15
C PHE A 16 5.96 3.72 3.81
N CYS A 17 6.92 3.00 4.39
CA CYS A 17 6.65 1.72 5.04
C CYS A 17 5.65 1.88 6.19
N SER A 18 5.81 2.93 7.01
CA SER A 18 4.91 3.23 8.12
C SER A 18 3.47 3.50 7.67
N VAL A 19 3.30 4.34 6.65
CA VAL A 19 1.98 4.71 6.11
C VAL A 19 1.29 3.51 5.47
N VAL A 20 2.00 2.77 4.60
CA VAL A 20 1.42 1.60 3.92
C VAL A 20 1.06 0.51 4.93
N GLN A 21 1.91 0.24 5.93
CA GLN A 21 1.60 -0.70 7.00
C GLN A 21 0.34 -0.29 7.78
N SER A 22 0.21 1.00 8.11
CA SER A 22 -0.94 1.51 8.86
C SER A 22 -2.24 1.43 8.05
N TRP A 23 -2.16 1.67 6.74
CA TRP A 23 -3.29 1.58 5.82
C TRP A 23 -3.75 0.13 5.65
N ASP A 24 -2.80 -0.79 5.45
CA ASP A 24 -3.06 -2.23 5.38
C ASP A 24 -3.72 -2.78 6.64
N GLU A 25 -3.22 -2.39 7.82
CA GLU A 25 -3.84 -2.76 9.09
C GLU A 25 -5.23 -2.16 9.25
N ALA A 26 -5.46 -0.93 8.80
CA ALA A 26 -6.78 -0.30 8.84
C ALA A 26 -7.79 -1.06 7.97
N TRP A 27 -7.39 -1.38 6.74
CA TRP A 27 -8.19 -2.21 5.82
C TRP A 27 -8.52 -3.58 6.43
N SER A 28 -7.50 -4.28 6.91
CA SER A 28 -7.65 -5.62 7.50
C SER A 28 -8.55 -5.60 8.75
N ARG A 29 -8.45 -4.56 9.59
CA ARG A 29 -9.34 -4.40 10.75
C ARG A 29 -10.79 -4.14 10.33
N GLY A 30 -11.02 -3.32 9.30
CA GLY A 30 -12.36 -3.07 8.76
C GLY A 30 -13.02 -4.37 8.29
N LEU A 31 -12.29 -5.17 7.51
CA LEU A 31 -12.74 -6.50 7.08
C LEU A 31 -13.05 -7.41 8.29
N ASN A 32 -12.16 -7.47 9.28
CA ASN A 32 -12.36 -8.31 10.46
C ASN A 32 -13.60 -7.92 11.28
N VAL A 33 -13.88 -6.62 11.42
CA VAL A 33 -15.07 -6.11 12.10
C VAL A 33 -16.35 -6.55 11.37
N PHE A 34 -16.34 -6.51 10.04
CA PHE A 34 -17.44 -7.00 9.24
C PHE A 34 -17.62 -8.53 9.35
N GLU A 35 -16.52 -9.28 9.28
CA GLU A 35 -16.51 -10.74 9.35
C GLU A 35 -16.96 -11.29 10.71
N THR A 36 -16.59 -10.62 11.80
CA THR A 36 -16.87 -11.10 13.17
C THR A 36 -18.16 -10.51 13.74
N GLY A 37 -18.45 -9.25 13.42
CA GLY A 37 -19.55 -8.49 14.02
C GLY A 37 -20.65 -8.07 13.06
N ARG A 38 -20.49 -8.27 11.74
CA ARG A 38 -21.41 -7.80 10.69
C ARG A 38 -21.63 -6.29 10.70
N ILE A 39 -20.66 -5.54 11.23
CA ILE A 39 -20.65 -4.08 11.19
C ILE A 39 -19.85 -3.67 9.96
N ASP A 40 -20.52 -2.97 9.05
CA ASP A 40 -19.88 -2.43 7.85
C ASP A 40 -19.32 -1.03 8.15
N LEU A 41 -18.01 -0.88 7.97
CA LEU A 41 -17.29 0.39 8.13
C LEU A 41 -16.81 0.95 6.78
N ALA A 42 -17.11 0.31 5.65
CA ALA A 42 -16.55 0.66 4.35
C ALA A 42 -16.80 2.12 3.97
N GLU A 43 -18.04 2.61 4.12
CA GLU A 43 -18.38 4.01 3.82
C GLU A 43 -17.69 5.00 4.78
N TYR A 44 -17.56 4.63 6.05
CA TYR A 44 -16.85 5.43 7.05
C TYR A 44 -15.36 5.54 6.72
N ASP A 45 -14.73 4.41 6.37
CA ASP A 45 -13.29 4.34 6.08
C ASP A 45 -12.91 4.90 4.70
N ALA A 46 -13.83 4.87 3.74
CA ALA A 46 -13.61 5.31 2.35
C ALA A 46 -13.01 6.72 2.26
N THR A 47 -13.46 7.66 3.10
CA THR A 47 -12.93 9.03 3.10
C THR A 47 -11.45 9.06 3.49
N PHE A 48 -11.03 8.23 4.45
CA PHE A 48 -9.62 8.17 4.86
C PHE A 48 -8.76 7.53 3.78
N TYR A 49 -9.24 6.47 3.15
CA TYR A 49 -8.56 5.82 2.04
C TYR A 49 -8.36 6.77 0.87
N GLN A 50 -9.39 7.53 0.49
CA GLN A 50 -9.28 8.53 -0.57
C GLN A 50 -8.24 9.61 -0.26
N ILE A 51 -8.14 10.05 1.00
CA ILE A 51 -7.10 11.01 1.43
C ILE A 51 -5.71 10.39 1.26
N ILE A 52 -5.51 9.14 1.71
CA ILE A 52 -4.23 8.44 1.62
C ILE A 52 -3.82 8.25 0.16
N GLU A 53 -4.72 7.77 -0.69
CA GLU A 53 -4.49 7.60 -2.13
C GLU A 53 -4.14 8.92 -2.81
N THR A 54 -4.88 9.99 -2.51
CA THR A 54 -4.59 11.33 -3.06
C THR A 54 -3.17 11.78 -2.69
N LEU A 55 -2.74 11.56 -1.44
CA LEU A 55 -1.39 11.90 -1.01
C LEU A 55 -0.32 11.05 -1.71
N PHE A 56 -0.59 9.77 -1.96
CA PHE A 56 0.29 8.91 -2.75
C PHE A 56 0.35 9.37 -4.21
N VAL A 57 -0.77 9.74 -4.85
CA VAL A 57 -0.79 10.28 -6.22
C VAL A 57 0.07 11.54 -6.29
N MET A 58 -0.07 12.45 -5.32
CA MET A 58 0.75 13.67 -5.25
C MET A 58 2.25 13.38 -5.11
N ALA A 59 2.64 12.29 -4.46
CA ALA A 59 4.03 11.96 -4.17
C ALA A 59 4.68 11.04 -5.23
N TYR A 60 3.93 10.12 -5.83
CA TYR A 60 4.44 9.06 -6.70
C TYR A 60 3.76 8.99 -8.07
N GLY A 61 2.66 9.72 -8.29
CA GLY A 61 1.84 9.63 -9.50
C GLY A 61 0.90 8.43 -9.52
N GLU A 62 -0.10 8.51 -10.40
CA GLU A 62 -1.26 7.58 -10.45
C GLU A 62 -0.85 6.12 -10.59
N PHE A 63 -0.02 5.77 -11.58
CA PHE A 63 0.40 4.40 -11.84
C PHE A 63 1.04 3.72 -10.61
N LYS A 64 1.92 4.43 -9.90
CA LYS A 64 2.56 3.90 -8.69
C LYS A 64 1.56 3.76 -7.55
N THR A 65 0.59 4.69 -7.45
CA THR A 65 -0.48 4.60 -6.46
C THR A 65 -1.40 3.42 -6.71
N GLU A 66 -1.78 3.12 -7.94
CA GLU A 66 -2.60 1.95 -8.28
C GLU A 66 -1.97 0.65 -7.77
N ILE A 67 -0.66 0.48 -7.95
CA ILE A 67 0.08 -0.69 -7.45
C ILE A 67 0.09 -0.74 -5.92
N ILE A 68 0.22 0.42 -5.26
CA ILE A 68 0.18 0.50 -3.79
C ILE A 68 -1.22 0.16 -3.27
N SER A 69 -2.29 0.71 -3.87
CA SER A 69 -3.68 0.40 -3.52
C SER A 69 -3.97 -1.09 -3.74
N TRP A 70 -3.56 -1.66 -4.87
CA TRP A 70 -3.67 -3.10 -5.13
C TRP A 70 -2.97 -3.93 -4.04
N TRP A 71 -1.77 -3.53 -3.63
CA TRP A 71 -1.03 -4.23 -2.56
C TRP A 71 -1.79 -4.19 -1.22
N VAL A 72 -2.49 -3.10 -0.92
CA VAL A 72 -3.28 -2.98 0.32
C VAL A 72 -4.57 -3.79 0.24
N TYR A 73 -5.30 -3.70 -0.87
CA TYR A 73 -6.67 -4.22 -0.96
C TYR A 73 -6.77 -5.65 -1.48
N GLU A 74 -5.88 -6.03 -2.40
CA GLU A 74 -6.06 -7.20 -3.28
C GLU A 74 -4.86 -8.15 -3.26
N ARG A 75 -3.82 -7.89 -2.45
CA ARG A 75 -2.63 -8.77 -2.43
C ARG A 75 -2.89 -10.19 -1.95
N PHE A 76 -4.06 -10.48 -1.38
CA PHE A 76 -4.46 -11.83 -1.02
C PHE A 76 -5.62 -12.27 -1.90
N THR A 77 -5.49 -13.47 -2.46
CA THR A 77 -6.56 -14.15 -3.19
C THR A 77 -7.72 -14.51 -2.25
N ALA A 78 -8.85 -14.93 -2.82
CA ALA A 78 -10.01 -15.40 -2.04
C ALA A 78 -9.65 -16.61 -1.14
N GLU A 79 -8.64 -17.39 -1.54
CA GLU A 79 -8.09 -18.52 -0.81
C GLU A 79 -7.07 -18.11 0.27
N GLY A 80 -6.74 -16.82 0.37
CA GLY A 80 -5.77 -16.28 1.32
C GLY A 80 -4.31 -16.42 0.91
N GLU A 81 -4.05 -16.87 -0.33
CA GLU A 81 -2.70 -16.93 -0.89
C GLU A 81 -2.24 -15.56 -1.38
N LEU A 82 -0.94 -15.28 -1.27
CA LEU A 82 -0.36 -14.04 -1.76
C LEU A 82 -0.42 -13.98 -3.30
N ALA A 83 -1.01 -12.92 -3.83
CA ALA A 83 -1.09 -12.66 -5.26
C ALA A 83 0.28 -12.23 -5.84
N VAL A 84 0.51 -12.61 -7.09
CA VAL A 84 1.70 -12.22 -7.86
C VAL A 84 1.37 -11.01 -8.72
N LEU A 85 2.16 -9.95 -8.62
CA LEU A 85 2.05 -8.82 -9.53
C LEU A 85 2.74 -9.17 -10.84
N VAL A 86 2.02 -9.04 -11.96
CA VAL A 86 2.56 -9.23 -13.30
C VAL A 86 2.64 -7.88 -14.00
N THR A 87 3.84 -7.48 -14.41
CA THR A 87 4.07 -6.22 -15.15
C THR A 87 3.83 -6.40 -16.66
N GLU A 88 3.78 -5.29 -17.40
CA GLU A 88 3.54 -5.30 -18.86
C GLU A 88 4.57 -6.12 -19.66
N ASP A 89 5.76 -6.36 -19.10
CA ASP A 89 6.83 -7.17 -19.70
C ASP A 89 6.81 -8.64 -19.24
N ASP A 90 5.66 -9.12 -18.74
CA ASP A 90 5.42 -10.48 -18.24
C ASP A 90 6.35 -10.90 -17.09
N LYS A 91 6.87 -9.93 -16.31
CA LYS A 91 7.64 -10.24 -15.11
C LYS A 91 6.75 -10.39 -13.89
N GLU A 92 6.98 -11.48 -13.18
CA GLU A 92 6.31 -11.81 -11.93
C GLU A 92 7.06 -11.24 -10.73
N HIS A 93 6.31 -10.59 -9.83
CA HIS A 93 6.81 -9.98 -8.62
C HIS A 93 5.97 -10.41 -7.41
N GLU A 94 6.58 -11.19 -6.51
CA GLU A 94 6.04 -11.43 -5.18
C GLU A 94 6.46 -10.29 -4.24
N ILE A 95 5.50 -9.52 -3.75
CA ILE A 95 5.73 -8.38 -2.86
C ILE A 95 5.07 -8.65 -1.52
N LYS A 96 5.86 -8.99 -0.49
CA LYS A 96 5.37 -9.48 0.82
C LYS A 96 5.33 -8.40 1.88
N THR A 97 6.19 -7.38 1.75
CA THR A 97 6.36 -6.35 2.78
C THR A 97 6.28 -4.94 2.21
N PRO A 98 5.92 -3.94 3.03
CA PRO A 98 5.97 -2.53 2.62
C PRO A 98 7.36 -2.10 2.13
N LEU A 99 8.44 -2.70 2.65
CA LEU A 99 9.80 -2.43 2.20
C LEU A 99 10.08 -2.96 0.79
N GLU A 100 9.58 -4.15 0.48
CA GLU A 100 9.66 -4.70 -0.88
C GLU A 100 8.83 -3.89 -1.85
N LEU A 101 7.61 -3.48 -1.45
CA LEU A 101 6.76 -2.59 -2.23
C LEU A 101 7.49 -1.27 -2.51
N PHE A 102 8.07 -0.63 -1.49
CA PHE A 102 8.83 0.60 -1.67
C PHE A 102 9.96 0.42 -2.70
N LYS A 103 10.77 -0.63 -2.56
CA LYS A 103 11.87 -0.90 -3.50
C LYS A 103 11.36 -1.10 -4.92
N PHE A 104 10.25 -1.80 -5.08
CA PHE A 104 9.60 -2.01 -6.37
C PHE A 104 9.13 -0.69 -6.98
N ILE A 105 8.37 0.13 -6.23
CA ILE A 105 7.87 1.44 -6.66
C ILE A 105 9.01 2.41 -7.02
N LYS A 106 10.17 2.33 -6.36
CA LYS A 106 11.35 3.14 -6.70
C LYS A 106 12.11 2.64 -7.93
N SER A 107 11.87 1.40 -8.37
CA SER A 107 12.51 0.81 -9.56
C SER A 107 11.73 1.04 -10.85
N LEU A 108 10.42 1.33 -10.74
CA LEU A 108 9.55 1.81 -11.81
C LEU A 108 9.84 3.28 -12.14
#